data_AF-A0A523C5A8-F1
#
_entry.id   AF-A0A523C5A8-F1
#
_cell.length_a   1.000
_cell.length_b   1.000
_cell.length_c   1.000
_cell.angle_alpha   90.00
_cell.angle_beta   90.00
_cell.angle_gamma   90.00
#
_symmetry.space_group_name_H-M   'P 1'
#
loop_
_entity.id
_entity.type
_entity.pdbx_description
1 polymer ?
#
loop_
_entity_poly.entity_id
_entity_poly.type
_entity_poly.pdbx_seq_one_letter_code
_entity_poly.pdbx_strand_id
1 'polypeptide(L)'
;MAACLNFVGALFSTQVAITVASGLLDTARFQVADIHQPAALAAKLQHPADPVSQYLATRLSPATQGLLGQYPAGGAVSQELQEALVADLNRAITQTDLYSAERFAGVALKEKTEAKAKNSSTLKPEELANTNRALLEKGYPQELGSNQQTFQVVILAAILGAIVWNLITWKFGIPSSSSHALIGGLCGAAIIHGGLPSVLWGGIVHKVLIPLVGSPAMGFIIGFLLMGGIFKTLANVHPGRVSASFRNLQIVSAAAMAFTHGLNDAQKSMGIITMALVSARMIPEPVVPLWVVLSCATVMALGTSVGGWRIIKTMGHKIIRLEPVHGFAAETSSAIVLFVTSHFGMPVSTTHVISGSIFGVGTSKRLSAVRWGVAQSMVMAWVLTLPAAGLVAALSYELLMLMGLGR
;
A
#
# COMPACT_ATOMS: atom_id res chain seq x y z
N MET A 1 -21.79 -19.98 -7.33
CA MET A 1 -21.93 -18.77 -6.49
C MET A 1 -21.03 -18.82 -5.25
N ALA A 2 -21.10 -19.86 -4.40
CA ALA A 2 -20.18 -20.05 -3.26
C ALA A 2 -18.69 -20.18 -3.67
N ALA A 3 -18.39 -20.80 -4.81
CA ALA A 3 -17.04 -20.84 -5.38
C ALA A 3 -16.56 -19.47 -5.92
N CYS A 4 -17.45 -18.61 -6.43
CA CYS A 4 -17.11 -17.22 -6.78
C CYS A 4 -16.92 -16.36 -5.53
N LEU A 5 -17.68 -16.62 -4.45
CA LEU A 5 -17.53 -15.96 -3.15
C LEU A 5 -16.23 -16.37 -2.44
N ASN A 6 -15.80 -17.63 -2.54
CA ASN A 6 -14.50 -18.08 -2.02
C ASN A 6 -13.32 -17.60 -2.87
N PHE A 7 -13.51 -17.40 -4.18
CA PHE A 7 -12.51 -16.76 -5.05
C PHE A 7 -12.35 -15.26 -4.71
N VAL A 8 -13.44 -14.58 -4.33
CA VAL A 8 -13.42 -13.25 -3.70
C VAL A 8 -12.76 -13.29 -2.31
N GLY A 9 -12.93 -14.41 -1.57
CA GLY A 9 -12.25 -14.75 -0.32
C GLY A 9 -10.71 -14.72 -0.40
N ALA A 10 -10.12 -15.31 -1.43
CA ALA A 10 -8.67 -15.31 -1.66
C ALA A 10 -8.14 -13.96 -2.18
N LEU A 11 -9.01 -13.10 -2.71
CA LEU A 11 -8.69 -11.73 -3.14
C LEU A 11 -8.48 -10.76 -1.97
N PHE A 12 -8.72 -11.17 -0.71
CA PHE A 12 -8.65 -10.32 0.50
C PHE A 12 -7.26 -10.14 1.12
N SER A 13 -6.22 -10.84 0.65
CA SER A 13 -4.86 -10.56 1.10
C SER A 13 -4.31 -9.37 0.31
N THR A 14 -4.56 -8.16 0.80
CA THR A 14 -3.95 -6.93 0.26
C THR A 14 -2.46 -6.91 0.61
N GLN A 15 -1.67 -7.84 0.06
CA GLN A 15 -0.24 -7.99 0.33
C GLN A 15 0.54 -6.70 0.08
N VAL A 16 0.06 -5.82 -0.81
CA VAL A 16 0.67 -4.52 -1.12
C VAL A 16 0.56 -3.56 0.07
N ALA A 17 -0.64 -3.43 0.61
CA ALA A 17 -0.91 -2.64 1.81
C ALA A 17 -0.19 -3.24 3.00
N ILE A 18 -0.28 -4.55 3.20
CA ILE A 18 0.39 -5.26 4.30
C ILE A 18 1.91 -5.17 4.18
N THR A 19 2.51 -5.19 2.98
CA THR A 19 3.98 -5.18 2.81
C THR A 19 4.59 -3.80 2.94
N VAL A 20 4.02 -2.79 2.27
CA VAL A 20 4.52 -1.43 2.38
C VAL A 20 4.20 -0.88 3.76
N ALA A 21 3.08 -1.34 4.33
CA ALA A 21 2.59 -0.80 5.56
C ALA A 21 2.70 -1.68 6.78
N SER A 22 3.22 -2.91 6.80
CA SER A 22 3.50 -3.56 8.10
C SER A 22 4.50 -2.79 8.96
N GLY A 23 5.36 -1.97 8.35
CA GLY A 23 6.27 -1.05 9.06
C GLY A 23 5.61 0.27 9.49
N LEU A 24 4.47 0.59 8.88
CA LEU A 24 3.68 1.81 9.09
C LEU A 24 2.42 1.54 9.97
N LEU A 25 1.82 0.36 9.83
CA LEU A 25 0.55 -0.14 10.38
C LEU A 25 0.70 -0.82 11.73
N ASP A 26 1.90 -0.91 12.31
CA ASP A 26 1.97 -1.30 13.72
C ASP A 26 1.53 -0.10 14.58
N THR A 27 0.28 0.31 14.39
CA THR A 27 -0.39 1.46 15.03
C THR A 27 -0.53 1.26 16.53
N ALA A 28 -0.31 0.03 17.00
CA ALA A 28 -0.22 -0.29 18.41
C ALA A 28 1.15 0.11 18.98
N ARG A 29 2.25 -0.11 18.26
CA ARG A 29 3.60 0.11 18.79
C ARG A 29 3.93 1.58 19.00
N PHE A 30 4.36 1.91 20.21
CA PHE A 30 4.97 3.19 20.53
C PHE A 30 6.28 3.36 19.77
N GLN A 31 6.51 4.59 19.32
CA GLN A 31 7.80 5.09 18.83
C GLN A 31 8.31 6.17 19.79
N VAL A 32 9.59 6.53 19.68
CA VAL A 32 10.19 7.61 20.50
C VAL A 32 9.44 8.93 20.29
N ALA A 33 9.00 9.19 19.05
CA ALA A 33 8.20 10.37 18.71
C ALA A 33 6.83 10.41 19.39
N ASP A 34 6.31 9.27 19.87
CA ASP A 34 5.02 9.22 20.58
C ASP A 34 5.15 9.68 22.04
N ILE A 35 6.37 9.89 22.56
CA ILE A 35 6.60 10.42 23.90
C ILE A 35 6.74 11.94 23.82
N HIS A 36 5.63 12.66 23.96
CA HIS A 36 5.60 14.13 23.88
C HIS A 36 6.33 14.81 25.05
N GLN A 37 6.25 14.22 26.25
CA GLN A 37 6.91 14.74 27.45
C GLN A 37 7.75 13.64 28.12
N PRO A 38 8.95 13.34 27.57
CA PRO A 38 9.77 12.23 28.06
C PRO A 38 10.20 12.43 29.51
N ALA A 39 10.48 13.66 29.92
CA ALA A 39 10.85 13.98 31.31
C ALA A 39 9.71 13.71 32.30
N ALA A 40 8.47 14.04 31.93
CA ALA A 40 7.29 13.79 32.76
C ALA A 40 6.96 12.30 32.84
N LEU A 41 7.08 11.57 31.72
CA LEU A 41 6.91 10.11 31.70
C LEU A 41 7.93 9.42 32.59
N ALA A 42 9.21 9.78 32.44
CA ALA A 42 10.30 9.22 33.24
C ALA A 42 10.09 9.51 34.74
N ALA A 43 9.71 10.74 35.10
CA ALA A 43 9.44 11.11 36.49
C ALA A 43 8.26 10.31 37.08
N LYS A 44 7.16 10.12 36.34
CA LYS A 44 6.03 9.30 36.79
C LYS A 44 6.40 7.83 36.98
N LEU A 45 7.23 7.27 36.11
CA LEU A 45 7.65 5.88 36.23
C LEU A 45 8.73 5.67 37.30
N GLN A 46 9.54 6.69 37.59
CA GLN A 46 10.51 6.70 38.68
C GLN A 46 9.82 6.85 40.05
N HIS A 47 8.75 7.65 40.12
CA HIS A 47 7.97 7.90 41.33
C HIS A 47 6.46 7.72 41.07
N PRO A 48 5.98 6.47 40.96
CA PRO A 48 4.62 6.18 40.52
C PRO A 48 3.57 6.51 41.60
N ALA A 49 2.79 7.57 41.35
CA ALA A 49 1.71 8.01 42.23
C ALA A 49 0.34 7.40 41.85
N ASP A 50 0.07 7.22 40.56
CA ASP A 50 -1.20 6.65 40.09
C ASP A 50 -1.13 5.13 39.87
N PRO A 51 -2.28 4.42 39.92
CA PRO A 51 -2.30 2.96 39.81
C PRO A 51 -1.75 2.41 38.47
N VAL A 52 -1.88 3.17 37.36
CA VAL A 52 -1.35 2.75 36.05
C VAL A 52 0.18 2.79 36.07
N SER A 53 0.76 3.88 36.56
CA SER A 53 2.21 4.05 36.74
C SER A 53 2.80 3.01 37.69
N GLN A 54 2.13 2.74 38.81
CA GLN A 54 2.58 1.72 39.77
C GLN A 54 2.66 0.35 39.12
N TYR A 55 1.64 -0.04 38.36
CA TYR A 55 1.65 -1.30 37.63
C TYR A 55 2.76 -1.34 36.58
N LEU A 56 2.90 -0.31 35.74
CA LEU A 56 3.91 -0.30 34.69
C LEU A 56 5.34 -0.31 35.24
N ALA A 57 5.62 0.42 36.31
CA ALA A 57 6.94 0.46 36.95
C ALA A 57 7.42 -0.94 37.38
N THR A 58 6.51 -1.80 37.84
CA THR A 58 6.83 -3.21 38.20
C THR A 58 7.12 -4.11 36.99
N ARG A 59 6.75 -3.68 35.78
CA ARG A 59 6.89 -4.43 34.53
C ARG A 59 8.04 -3.94 33.65
N LEU A 60 8.71 -2.86 34.04
CA LEU A 60 9.89 -2.37 33.33
C LEU A 60 11.03 -3.37 33.41
N SER A 61 11.83 -3.44 32.35
CA SER A 61 13.01 -4.29 32.31
C SER A 61 14.10 -3.78 33.26
N PRO A 62 15.01 -4.66 33.72
CA PRO A 62 16.11 -4.25 34.59
C PRO A 62 16.99 -3.15 33.97
N ALA A 63 17.17 -3.17 32.64
CA ALA A 63 17.90 -2.15 31.90
C ALA A 63 17.22 -0.77 32.02
N THR A 64 15.92 -0.71 31.77
CA THR A 64 15.13 0.53 31.88
C THR A 64 15.09 1.04 33.31
N GLN A 65 14.94 0.15 34.30
CA GLN A 65 14.98 0.53 35.72
C GLN A 65 16.34 1.11 36.11
N GLY A 66 17.44 0.54 35.61
CA GLY A 66 18.78 1.09 35.82
C GLY A 66 18.95 2.49 35.23
N LEU A 67 18.49 2.70 33.99
CA LEU A 67 18.53 4.00 33.33
C LEU A 67 17.62 5.04 34.02
N LEU A 68 16.43 4.64 34.47
CA LEU A 68 15.53 5.48 35.27
C LEU A 68 16.12 5.82 36.64
N GLY A 69 16.80 4.90 37.29
CA GLY A 69 17.47 5.16 38.58
C GLY A 69 18.60 6.18 38.48
N GLN A 70 19.27 6.24 37.32
CA GLN A 70 20.33 7.21 37.03
C GLN A 70 19.80 8.56 36.50
N TYR A 71 18.52 8.63 36.14
CA TYR A 71 17.93 9.85 35.59
C TYR A 71 17.75 10.91 36.69
N PRO A 72 18.41 12.08 36.57
CA PRO A 72 18.25 13.16 37.52
C PRO A 72 16.89 13.84 37.35
N ALA A 73 16.20 14.11 38.47
CA ALA A 73 14.89 14.75 38.45
C ALA A 73 14.94 16.11 37.70
N GLY A 74 14.15 16.24 36.63
CA GLY A 74 14.08 17.45 35.82
C GLY A 74 15.18 17.60 34.76
N GLY A 75 16.03 16.59 34.55
CA GLY A 75 17.05 16.58 33.50
C GLY A 75 16.51 16.27 32.10
N ALA A 76 17.36 16.38 31.08
CA ALA A 76 17.03 15.88 29.75
C ALA A 76 17.09 14.35 29.71
N VAL A 77 16.07 13.70 29.17
CA VAL A 77 16.01 12.24 29.03
C VAL A 77 16.90 11.81 27.86
N SER A 78 17.88 10.95 28.12
CA SER A 78 18.78 10.42 27.08
C SER A 78 18.00 9.63 26.02
N GLN A 79 18.53 9.59 24.79
CA GLN A 79 17.93 8.81 23.71
C GLN A 79 17.84 7.32 24.08
N GLU A 80 18.86 6.78 24.73
CA GLU A 80 18.88 5.39 25.23
C GLU A 80 17.73 5.10 26.20
N LEU A 81 17.44 6.02 27.13
CA LEU A 81 16.32 5.86 28.06
C LEU A 81 14.96 5.95 27.35
N GLN A 82 14.82 6.84 26.35
CA GLN A 82 13.59 6.91 25.55
C GLN A 82 13.35 5.63 24.75
N GLU A 83 14.39 5.09 24.09
CA GLU A 83 14.31 3.82 23.36
C GLU A 83 13.99 2.64 24.27
N ALA A 84 14.59 2.59 25.47
CA ALA A 84 14.30 1.57 26.47
C ALA A 84 12.86 1.64 27.00
N LEU A 85 12.35 2.85 27.28
CA LEU A 85 10.96 3.08 27.67
C LEU A 85 9.99 2.63 26.58
N VAL A 86 10.26 2.99 25.33
CA VAL A 86 9.45 2.55 24.17
C VAL A 86 9.42 1.03 24.05
N ALA A 87 10.57 0.36 24.22
CA ALA A 87 10.65 -1.09 24.17
C ALA A 87 9.78 -1.76 25.25
N ASP A 88 9.79 -1.23 26.48
CA ASP A 88 8.98 -1.77 27.57
C ASP A 88 7.50 -1.45 27.43
N LEU A 89 7.12 -0.26 26.95
CA LEU A 89 5.74 0.06 26.62
C LEU A 89 5.20 -0.89 25.53
N ASN A 90 6.00 -1.17 24.51
CA ASN A 90 5.65 -2.11 23.44
C ASN A 90 5.50 -3.55 23.93
N ARG A 91 6.30 -3.95 24.92
CA ARG A 91 6.15 -5.23 25.61
C ARG A 91 4.86 -5.28 26.42
N ALA A 92 4.56 -4.22 27.16
CA ALA A 92 3.37 -4.12 27.99
C ALA A 92 2.08 -4.23 27.15
N ILE A 93 1.99 -3.50 26.03
CA ILE A 93 0.78 -3.55 25.21
C ILE A 93 0.56 -4.90 24.53
N THR A 94 1.61 -5.66 24.22
CA THR A 94 1.50 -6.93 23.48
C THR A 94 1.32 -8.16 24.37
N GLN A 95 1.88 -8.14 25.59
CA GLN A 95 1.99 -9.34 26.43
C GLN A 95 1.12 -9.31 27.68
N THR A 96 0.56 -8.16 28.06
CA THR A 96 -0.17 -8.03 29.32
C THR A 96 -1.59 -7.55 29.12
N ASP A 97 -2.51 -8.05 29.95
CA ASP A 97 -3.80 -7.39 30.10
C ASP A 97 -3.62 -6.16 31.00
N LEU A 98 -3.68 -4.97 30.37
CA LEU A 98 -3.50 -3.72 31.08
C LEU A 98 -4.76 -3.29 31.81
N TYR A 99 -5.95 -3.80 31.49
CA TYR A 99 -7.17 -3.24 32.06
C TYR A 99 -7.53 -3.85 33.42
N SER A 100 -7.80 -2.99 34.40
CA SER A 100 -8.64 -3.34 35.55
C SER A 100 -9.43 -2.10 36.00
N ALA A 101 -10.61 -2.31 36.57
CA ALA A 101 -11.48 -1.21 37.00
C ALA A 101 -10.80 -0.31 38.04
N GLU A 102 -10.01 -0.90 38.94
CA GLU A 102 -9.23 -0.17 39.95
C GLU A 102 -8.06 0.61 39.32
N ARG A 103 -7.34 0.00 38.36
CA ARG A 103 -6.15 0.60 37.76
C ARG A 103 -6.49 1.83 36.92
N PHE A 104 -7.62 1.80 36.23
CA PHE A 104 -8.09 2.90 35.40
C PHE A 104 -9.18 3.74 36.08
N ALA A 105 -9.34 3.62 37.40
CA ALA A 105 -10.26 4.45 38.17
C ALA A 105 -9.87 5.93 38.02
N GLY A 106 -10.79 6.75 37.51
CA GLY A 106 -10.56 8.18 37.26
C GLY A 106 -9.96 8.52 35.88
N VAL A 107 -9.65 7.51 35.05
CA VAL A 107 -9.25 7.73 33.65
C VAL A 107 -10.49 7.82 32.76
N ALA A 108 -10.64 8.91 32.00
CA ALA A 108 -11.77 9.11 31.10
C ALA A 108 -11.65 8.22 29.84
N LEU A 109 -12.14 6.99 29.92
CA LEU A 109 -12.16 6.03 28.82
C LEU A 109 -13.41 6.19 27.95
N LYS A 110 -13.28 5.91 26.64
CA LYS A 110 -14.45 5.78 25.76
C LYS A 110 -15.16 4.47 26.07
N GLU A 111 -16.49 4.49 26.08
CA GLU A 111 -17.33 3.32 26.37
C GLU A 111 -16.96 2.09 25.51
N LYS A 112 -16.70 2.29 24.20
CA LYS A 112 -16.23 1.25 23.28
C LYS A 112 -14.87 0.66 23.67
N THR A 113 -13.93 1.49 24.15
CA THR A 113 -12.60 1.05 24.57
C THR A 113 -12.69 0.25 25.86
N GLU A 114 -13.48 0.72 26.82
CA GLU A 114 -13.70 0.03 28.10
C GLU A 114 -14.39 -1.33 27.91
N ALA A 115 -15.43 -1.38 27.06
CA ALA A 115 -16.12 -2.64 26.74
C ALA A 115 -15.21 -3.67 26.06
N LYS A 116 -14.30 -3.23 25.19
CA LYS A 116 -13.27 -4.11 24.59
C LYS A 116 -12.24 -4.55 25.62
N ALA A 117 -11.76 -3.63 26.45
CA ALA A 117 -10.76 -3.89 27.47
C ALA A 117 -11.25 -4.89 28.54
N LYS A 118 -12.53 -4.85 28.91
CA LYS A 118 -13.15 -5.85 29.79
C LYS A 118 -13.14 -7.28 29.22
N ASN A 119 -13.05 -7.41 27.89
CA ASN A 119 -13.04 -8.69 27.19
C ASN A 119 -11.66 -9.02 26.57
N SER A 120 -10.59 -8.42 27.12
CA SER A 120 -9.19 -8.55 26.69
C SER A 120 -8.76 -9.99 26.39
N SER A 121 -9.22 -10.96 27.19
CA SER A 121 -8.87 -12.39 27.08
C SER A 121 -9.41 -13.07 25.82
N THR A 122 -10.40 -12.47 25.14
CA THR A 122 -10.98 -13.01 23.91
C THR A 122 -10.47 -12.29 22.65
N LEU A 123 -9.65 -11.25 22.83
CA LEU A 123 -9.11 -10.45 21.72
C LEU A 123 -7.94 -11.16 21.03
N LYS A 124 -7.82 -10.94 19.72
CA LYS A 124 -6.61 -11.31 18.98
C LYS A 124 -5.42 -10.47 19.46
N PRO A 125 -4.17 -10.95 19.34
CA PRO A 125 -2.98 -10.23 19.82
C PRO A 125 -2.87 -8.77 19.31
N GLU A 126 -3.22 -8.53 18.05
CA GLU A 126 -3.21 -7.18 17.45
C GLU A 126 -4.30 -6.27 18.03
N GLU A 127 -5.49 -6.81 18.29
CA GLU A 127 -6.59 -6.07 18.91
C GLU A 127 -6.31 -5.75 20.37
N LEU A 128 -5.68 -6.68 21.09
CA LEU A 128 -5.20 -6.49 22.46
C LEU A 128 -4.18 -5.35 22.50
N ALA A 129 -3.17 -5.39 21.62
CA ALA A 129 -2.14 -4.36 21.56
C ALA A 129 -2.71 -2.96 21.26
N ASN A 130 -3.64 -2.86 20.30
CA ASN A 130 -4.32 -1.59 20.01
C ASN A 130 -5.19 -1.09 21.17
N THR A 131 -5.88 -2.00 21.86
CA THR A 131 -6.71 -1.66 23.03
C THR A 131 -5.85 -1.18 24.18
N ASN A 132 -4.77 -1.89 24.49
CA ASN A 132 -3.79 -1.56 25.50
C ASN A 132 -3.08 -0.22 25.23
N ARG A 133 -2.69 0.04 23.97
CA ARG A 133 -2.14 1.34 23.58
C ARG A 133 -3.15 2.45 23.86
N ALA A 134 -4.41 2.28 23.46
CA ALA A 134 -5.46 3.28 23.70
C ALA A 134 -5.70 3.54 25.20
N LEU A 135 -5.57 2.51 26.05
CA LEU A 135 -5.61 2.66 27.50
C LEU A 135 -4.43 3.51 28.00
N LEU A 136 -3.20 3.21 27.56
CA LEU A 136 -2.02 3.98 27.95
C LEU A 136 -2.05 5.43 27.46
N GLU A 137 -2.49 5.69 26.22
CA GLU A 137 -2.72 7.05 25.69
C GLU A 137 -3.71 7.84 26.57
N LYS A 138 -4.65 7.16 27.24
CA LYS A 138 -5.60 7.78 28.17
C LYS A 138 -5.09 7.89 29.60
N GLY A 139 -4.27 6.95 30.05
CA GLY A 139 -3.59 7.02 31.35
C GLY A 139 -2.50 8.09 31.40
N TYR A 140 -1.89 8.40 30.26
CA TYR A 140 -0.80 9.38 30.11
C TYR A 140 -1.11 10.40 29.01
N PRO A 141 -2.18 11.21 29.16
CA PRO A 141 -2.67 12.07 28.08
C PRO A 141 -1.73 13.24 27.76
N GLN A 142 -0.80 13.59 28.65
CA GLN A 142 0.18 14.66 28.39
C GLN A 142 1.52 14.10 27.91
N GLU A 143 1.86 12.88 28.32
CA GLU A 143 3.14 12.27 28.06
C GLU A 143 3.16 11.42 26.79
N LEU A 144 2.05 10.76 26.47
CA LEU A 144 1.90 9.90 25.29
C LEU A 144 0.98 10.54 24.25
N GLY A 145 1.50 10.67 23.03
CA GLY A 145 0.79 11.16 21.86
C GLY A 145 0.08 10.06 21.08
N SER A 146 -1.04 10.44 20.44
CA SER A 146 -1.68 9.60 19.43
C SER A 146 -1.07 9.88 18.06
N ASN A 147 -0.24 8.97 17.54
CA ASN A 147 0.33 9.06 16.18
C ASN A 147 -0.71 8.80 15.07
N GLN A 148 -1.98 8.59 15.45
CA GLN A 148 -3.04 8.27 14.52
C GLN A 148 -3.26 9.39 13.49
N GLN A 149 -3.24 10.67 13.91
CA GLN A 149 -3.41 11.79 12.98
C GLN A 149 -2.24 11.92 12.01
N THR A 150 -1.00 11.86 12.51
CA THR A 150 0.20 11.94 11.68
C THR A 150 0.26 10.80 10.66
N PHE A 151 -0.16 9.60 11.05
CA PHE A 151 -0.24 8.48 10.12
C PHE A 151 -1.24 8.70 8.98
N GLN A 152 -2.41 9.27 9.28
CA GLN A 152 -3.39 9.64 8.26
C GLN A 152 -2.82 10.70 7.32
N VAL A 153 -2.02 11.63 7.83
CA VAL A 153 -1.30 12.62 7.01
C VAL A 153 -0.27 11.94 6.10
N VAL A 154 0.46 10.93 6.58
CA VAL A 154 1.39 10.13 5.75
C VAL A 154 0.63 9.42 4.62
N ILE A 155 -0.48 8.74 4.91
CA ILE A 155 -1.31 8.10 3.89
C ILE A 155 -1.84 9.12 2.89
N LEU A 156 -2.37 10.25 3.36
CA LEU A 156 -2.91 11.31 2.53
C LEU A 156 -1.83 11.89 1.60
N ALA A 157 -0.65 12.19 2.13
CA ALA A 157 0.49 12.69 1.37
C ALA A 157 0.93 11.69 0.30
N ALA A 158 0.99 10.39 0.62
CA ALA A 158 1.31 9.34 -0.33
C ALA A 158 0.30 9.26 -1.49
N ILE A 159 -1.00 9.33 -1.18
CA ILE A 159 -2.08 9.35 -2.18
C ILE A 159 -1.97 10.60 -3.05
N LEU A 160 -1.76 11.77 -2.46
CA LEU A 160 -1.60 13.03 -3.20
C LEU A 160 -0.42 12.96 -4.15
N GLY A 161 0.74 12.47 -3.69
CA GLY A 161 1.91 12.26 -4.56
C GLY A 161 1.61 11.35 -5.75
N ALA A 162 0.94 10.22 -5.50
CA ALA A 162 0.54 9.29 -6.54
C ALA A 162 -0.47 9.90 -7.53
N ILE A 163 -1.50 10.60 -7.05
CA ILE A 163 -2.54 11.25 -7.87
C ILE A 163 -1.92 12.35 -8.72
N VAL A 164 -1.17 13.28 -8.11
CA VAL A 164 -0.59 14.42 -8.81
C VAL A 164 0.35 13.92 -9.92
N TRP A 165 1.21 12.95 -9.63
CA TRP A 165 2.09 12.39 -10.65
C TRP A 165 1.32 11.70 -11.78
N ASN A 166 0.30 10.89 -11.47
CA ASN A 166 -0.53 10.25 -12.49
C ASN A 166 -1.31 11.26 -13.35
N LEU A 167 -1.76 12.39 -12.78
CA LEU A 167 -2.41 13.45 -13.54
C LEU A 167 -1.42 14.19 -14.46
N ILE A 168 -0.18 14.40 -14.00
CA ILE A 168 0.89 14.97 -14.82
C ILE A 168 1.17 14.06 -16.02
N THR A 169 1.42 12.78 -15.79
CA THR A 169 1.73 11.83 -16.88
C THR A 169 0.54 11.63 -17.81
N TRP A 170 -0.68 11.59 -17.29
CA TRP A 170 -1.92 11.57 -18.08
C TRP A 170 -2.07 12.81 -18.97
N LYS A 171 -1.80 14.01 -18.44
CA LYS A 171 -1.87 15.28 -19.18
C LYS A 171 -0.90 15.27 -20.37
N PHE A 172 0.29 14.71 -20.18
CA PHE A 172 1.29 14.57 -21.25
C PHE A 172 1.12 13.30 -22.10
N GLY A 173 0.14 12.45 -21.79
CA GLY A 173 -0.11 11.19 -22.51
C GLY A 173 1.06 10.20 -22.41
N ILE A 174 1.83 10.29 -21.33
CA ILE A 174 2.95 9.40 -21.00
C ILE A 174 2.35 8.16 -20.30
N PRO A 175 2.53 6.95 -20.84
CA PRO A 175 2.02 5.73 -20.22
C PRO A 175 2.87 5.39 -18.99
N SER A 176 2.48 5.92 -17.83
CA SER A 176 3.09 5.62 -16.54
C SER A 176 2.36 4.49 -15.81
N SER A 177 3.01 3.99 -14.77
CA SER A 177 2.45 2.97 -13.88
C SER A 177 1.87 3.60 -12.63
N SER A 178 0.55 3.51 -12.44
CA SER A 178 -0.09 3.92 -11.18
C SER A 178 0.42 3.13 -9.98
N SER A 179 0.85 1.87 -10.18
CA SER A 179 1.53 1.07 -9.14
C SER A 179 2.81 1.77 -8.66
N HIS A 180 3.71 2.14 -9.58
CA HIS A 180 4.97 2.82 -9.22
C HIS A 180 4.71 4.16 -8.55
N ALA A 181 3.72 4.91 -9.04
CA ALA A 181 3.37 6.20 -8.46
C ALA A 181 2.90 6.04 -7.02
N LEU A 182 2.07 5.03 -6.74
CA LEU A 182 1.61 4.74 -5.38
C LEU A 182 2.75 4.27 -4.46
N ILE A 183 3.57 3.32 -4.91
CA ILE A 183 4.70 2.81 -4.13
C ILE A 183 5.70 3.93 -3.86
N GLY A 184 6.03 4.73 -4.88
CA GLY A 184 6.89 5.90 -4.75
C GLY A 184 6.31 6.90 -3.75
N GLY A 185 5.02 7.22 -3.86
CA GLY A 185 4.32 8.12 -2.94
C GLY A 185 4.36 7.63 -1.49
N LEU A 186 4.10 6.34 -1.25
CA LEU A 186 4.18 5.72 0.08
C LEU A 186 5.61 5.78 0.64
N CYS A 187 6.62 5.45 -0.18
CA CYS A 187 8.02 5.54 0.24
C CYS A 187 8.41 6.99 0.57
N GLY A 188 8.06 7.95 -0.29
CA GLY A 188 8.40 9.35 -0.09
C GLY A 188 7.78 9.93 1.18
N ALA A 189 6.49 9.68 1.41
CA ALA A 189 5.80 10.11 2.62
C ALA A 189 6.35 9.41 3.89
N ALA A 190 6.70 8.12 3.81
CA ALA A 190 7.29 7.41 4.94
C ALA A 190 8.71 7.89 5.27
N ILE A 191 9.52 8.18 4.25
CA ILE A 191 10.90 8.66 4.43
C ILE A 191 10.93 10.04 5.07
N ILE A 192 10.07 10.97 4.62
CA ILE A 192 10.05 12.32 5.19
C ILE A 192 9.53 12.31 6.64
N HIS A 193 8.60 11.41 6.96
CA HIS A 193 8.03 11.28 8.30
C HIS A 193 8.97 10.58 9.29
N GLY A 194 9.51 9.42 8.91
CA GLY A 194 10.24 8.51 9.81
C GLY A 194 11.68 8.20 9.41
N GLY A 195 12.23 8.91 8.42
CA GLY A 195 13.57 8.66 7.89
C GLY A 195 13.68 7.40 7.02
N LEU A 196 14.87 7.10 6.51
CA LEU A 196 15.11 5.91 5.67
C LEU A 196 14.77 4.57 6.34
N PRO A 197 14.96 4.36 7.67
CA PRO A 197 14.65 3.10 8.32
C PRO A 197 13.15 2.77 8.42
N SER A 198 12.26 3.76 8.26
CA SER A 198 10.80 3.55 8.31
C SER A 198 10.29 2.71 7.15
N VAL A 199 11.08 2.60 6.08
CA VAL A 199 10.75 1.86 4.87
C VAL A 199 11.27 0.42 4.97
N LEU A 200 10.39 -0.56 4.81
CA LEU A 200 10.74 -1.97 4.75
C LEU A 200 11.38 -2.34 3.40
N TRP A 201 12.65 -1.98 3.21
CA TRP A 201 13.39 -2.15 1.96
C TRP A 201 13.38 -3.59 1.43
N GLY A 202 13.54 -4.59 2.29
CA GLY A 202 13.47 -6.00 1.88
C GLY A 202 12.09 -6.39 1.33
N GLY A 203 11.02 -5.87 1.94
CA GLY A 203 9.65 -6.06 1.45
C GLY A 203 9.43 -5.41 0.09
N ILE A 204 9.93 -4.17 -0.10
CA ILE A 204 9.82 -3.46 -1.38
C ILE A 204 10.58 -4.20 -2.48
N VAL A 205 11.83 -4.59 -2.25
CA VAL A 205 12.61 -5.23 -3.31
C VAL A 205 11.95 -6.55 -3.73
N HIS A 206 11.66 -7.44 -2.77
CA HIS A 206 11.22 -8.80 -3.09
C HIS A 206 9.75 -8.89 -3.51
N LYS A 207 8.85 -8.14 -2.86
CA LYS A 207 7.41 -8.27 -3.10
C LYS A 207 6.87 -7.22 -4.06
N VAL A 208 7.64 -6.17 -4.35
CA VAL A 208 7.20 -5.07 -5.20
C VAL A 208 8.10 -4.94 -6.43
N LEU A 209 9.39 -4.64 -6.28
CA LEU A 209 10.26 -4.33 -7.40
C LEU A 209 10.46 -5.54 -8.35
N ILE A 210 10.66 -6.74 -7.81
CA ILE A 210 10.85 -7.96 -8.62
C ILE A 210 9.62 -8.26 -9.49
N PRO A 211 8.38 -8.43 -8.96
CA PRO A 211 7.19 -8.64 -9.81
C PRO A 211 6.96 -7.51 -10.81
N LEU A 212 7.31 -6.28 -10.44
CA LEU A 212 7.08 -5.08 -11.23
C LEU A 212 7.99 -4.98 -12.46
N VAL A 213 9.24 -5.46 -12.34
CA VAL A 213 10.18 -5.59 -13.46
C VAL A 213 9.94 -6.89 -14.24
N GLY A 214 9.60 -7.99 -13.56
CA GLY A 214 9.37 -9.30 -14.19
C GLY A 214 8.08 -9.38 -15.01
N SER A 215 7.04 -8.66 -14.61
CA SER A 215 5.73 -8.70 -15.28
C SER A 215 5.71 -8.24 -16.74
N PRO A 216 6.38 -7.14 -17.17
CA PRO A 216 6.51 -6.83 -18.60
C PRO A 216 7.29 -7.89 -19.39
N ALA A 217 8.29 -8.56 -18.79
CA ALA A 217 9.01 -9.64 -19.45
C ALA A 217 8.11 -10.86 -19.69
N MET A 218 7.29 -11.23 -18.71
CA MET A 218 6.27 -12.27 -18.88
C MET A 218 5.24 -11.88 -19.94
N GLY A 219 4.77 -10.63 -19.92
CA GLY A 219 3.88 -10.10 -20.94
C GLY A 219 4.49 -10.22 -22.34
N PHE A 220 5.77 -9.88 -22.50
CA PHE A 220 6.52 -10.01 -23.75
C PHE A 220 6.61 -11.46 -24.22
N ILE A 221 7.02 -12.38 -23.36
CA ILE A 221 7.19 -13.80 -23.71
C ILE A 221 5.86 -14.39 -24.14
N ILE A 222 4.80 -14.23 -23.34
CA ILE A 222 3.48 -14.78 -23.65
C ILE A 222 2.91 -14.14 -24.91
N GLY A 223 3.05 -12.82 -25.08
CA GLY A 223 2.65 -12.10 -26.29
C GLY A 223 3.35 -12.60 -27.54
N PHE A 224 4.66 -12.82 -27.46
CA PHE A 224 5.48 -13.33 -28.56
C PHE A 224 5.06 -14.75 -28.94
N LEU A 225 4.91 -15.65 -27.96
CA LEU A 225 4.53 -17.05 -28.18
C LEU A 225 3.11 -17.17 -28.72
N LEU A 226 2.16 -16.43 -28.15
CA LEU A 226 0.76 -16.45 -28.59
C LEU A 226 0.63 -15.94 -30.02
N MET A 227 1.27 -14.81 -30.35
CA MET A 227 1.23 -14.27 -31.70
C MET A 227 1.96 -15.17 -32.69
N GLY A 228 3.10 -15.76 -32.31
CA GLY A 228 3.80 -16.76 -33.13
C GLY A 228 2.93 -17.99 -33.42
N GLY A 229 2.18 -18.48 -32.41
CA GLY A 229 1.21 -19.56 -32.56
C GLY A 229 0.06 -19.19 -33.51
N ILE A 230 -0.50 -17.99 -33.37
CA ILE A 230 -1.56 -17.48 -34.25
C ILE A 230 -1.04 -17.39 -35.70
N PHE A 231 0.14 -16.81 -35.91
CA PHE A 231 0.75 -16.73 -37.24
C PHE A 231 0.97 -18.11 -37.86
N LYS A 232 1.49 -19.07 -37.09
CA LYS A 232 1.77 -20.42 -37.60
C LYS A 232 0.48 -21.18 -37.96
N THR A 233 -0.54 -21.09 -37.12
CA THR A 233 -1.81 -21.82 -37.29
C THR A 233 -2.70 -21.23 -38.39
N LEU A 234 -2.63 -19.92 -38.60
CA LEU A 234 -3.47 -19.21 -39.57
C LEU A 234 -2.71 -18.75 -40.82
N ALA A 235 -1.48 -19.23 -41.03
CA ALA A 235 -0.62 -18.84 -42.15
C ALA A 235 -1.30 -19.00 -43.53
N ASN A 236 -2.15 -20.02 -43.68
CA ASN A 236 -2.82 -20.35 -44.94
C ASN A 236 -4.22 -19.72 -45.07
N VAL A 237 -4.66 -18.92 -44.10
CA VAL A 237 -5.99 -18.31 -44.10
C VAL A 237 -5.91 -16.91 -44.70
N HIS A 238 -6.83 -16.58 -45.61
CA HIS A 238 -6.87 -15.26 -46.25
C HIS A 238 -6.94 -14.12 -45.20
N PRO A 239 -6.07 -13.09 -45.27
CA PRO A 239 -5.97 -12.04 -44.25
C PRO A 239 -7.29 -11.32 -43.93
N GLY A 240 -8.16 -11.14 -44.92
CA GLY A 240 -9.49 -10.54 -44.72
C GLY A 240 -10.40 -11.35 -43.79
N ARG A 241 -10.36 -12.68 -43.86
CA ARG A 241 -11.15 -13.56 -42.96
C ARG A 241 -10.57 -13.55 -41.55
N VAL A 242 -9.24 -13.58 -41.42
CA VAL A 242 -8.54 -13.44 -40.15
C VAL A 242 -8.96 -12.13 -39.47
N SER A 243 -8.81 -11.00 -40.15
CA SER A 243 -9.16 -9.70 -39.59
C SER A 243 -10.65 -9.58 -39.20
N ALA A 244 -11.56 -10.20 -39.96
CA ALA A 244 -12.98 -10.18 -39.64
C ALA A 244 -13.30 -10.97 -38.36
N SER A 245 -12.74 -12.18 -38.22
CA SER A 245 -12.94 -13.00 -37.03
C SER A 245 -12.28 -12.39 -35.78
N PHE A 246 -11.04 -11.90 -35.91
CA PHE A 246 -10.34 -11.31 -34.78
C PHE A 246 -10.93 -9.99 -34.31
N ARG A 247 -11.66 -9.24 -35.16
CA ARG A 247 -12.40 -8.07 -34.69
C ARG A 247 -13.44 -8.44 -33.62
N ASN A 248 -14.12 -9.56 -33.78
CA ASN A 248 -15.10 -10.03 -32.80
C ASN A 248 -14.41 -10.66 -31.58
N LEU A 249 -13.37 -11.47 -31.80
CA LEU A 249 -12.59 -12.07 -30.69
C LEU A 249 -11.90 -11.00 -29.83
N GLN A 250 -11.47 -9.89 -30.43
CA GLN A 250 -10.84 -8.81 -29.70
C GLN A 250 -11.78 -8.17 -28.69
N ILE A 251 -13.10 -8.12 -28.95
CA ILE A 251 -14.06 -7.61 -27.97
C ILE A 251 -14.04 -8.49 -26.71
N VAL A 252 -13.92 -9.80 -26.88
CA VAL A 252 -13.84 -10.76 -25.76
C VAL A 252 -12.52 -10.62 -25.02
N SER A 253 -11.38 -10.51 -25.72
CA SER A 253 -10.08 -10.30 -25.06
C SER A 253 -10.00 -8.95 -24.35
N ALA A 254 -10.58 -7.90 -24.93
CA ALA A 254 -10.65 -6.58 -24.32
C ALA A 254 -11.49 -6.61 -23.04
N ALA A 255 -12.61 -7.34 -23.03
CA ALA A 255 -13.42 -7.54 -21.83
C ALA A 255 -12.65 -8.32 -20.74
N ALA A 256 -11.93 -9.39 -21.13
CA ALA A 256 -11.09 -10.16 -20.20
C ALA A 256 -9.93 -9.31 -19.63
N MET A 257 -9.29 -8.49 -20.47
CA MET A 257 -8.26 -7.55 -20.06
C MET A 257 -8.83 -6.48 -19.12
N ALA A 258 -9.99 -5.91 -19.42
CA ALA A 258 -10.65 -4.93 -18.54
C ALA A 258 -11.02 -5.53 -17.17
N PHE A 259 -11.51 -6.76 -17.15
CA PHE A 259 -11.83 -7.47 -15.91
C PHE A 259 -10.56 -7.75 -15.06
N THR A 260 -9.51 -8.27 -15.68
CA THR A 260 -8.24 -8.57 -14.99
C THR A 260 -7.46 -7.30 -14.61
N HIS A 261 -7.58 -6.23 -15.39
CA HIS A 261 -7.14 -4.89 -15.01
C HIS A 261 -7.85 -4.45 -13.73
N GLY A 262 -9.18 -4.57 -13.69
CA GLY A 262 -9.96 -4.24 -12.52
C GLY A 262 -9.56 -5.04 -11.27
N LEU A 263 -9.34 -6.35 -11.41
CA LEU A 263 -8.85 -7.20 -10.32
C LEU A 263 -7.52 -6.72 -9.73
N ASN A 264 -6.58 -6.26 -10.55
CA ASN A 264 -5.26 -5.81 -10.08
C ASN A 264 -5.26 -4.38 -9.54
N ASP A 265 -5.95 -3.45 -10.21
CA ASP A 265 -5.87 -2.02 -9.87
C ASP A 265 -6.81 -1.65 -8.72
N ALA A 266 -7.97 -2.30 -8.63
CA ALA A 266 -8.90 -2.03 -7.53
C ALA A 266 -8.31 -2.45 -6.17
N GLN A 267 -7.52 -3.53 -6.12
CA GLN A 267 -6.82 -3.98 -4.91
C GLN A 267 -5.90 -2.90 -4.32
N LYS A 268 -5.30 -2.04 -5.15
CA LYS A 268 -4.38 -0.99 -4.69
C LYS A 268 -5.15 0.08 -3.92
N SER A 269 -6.23 0.59 -4.52
CA SER A 269 -7.11 1.58 -3.90
C SER A 269 -7.82 1.03 -2.67
N MET A 270 -8.31 -0.22 -2.74
CA MET A 270 -8.89 -0.92 -1.59
C MET A 270 -7.90 -1.05 -0.44
N GLY A 271 -6.65 -1.40 -0.74
CA GLY A 271 -5.57 -1.51 0.24
C GLY A 271 -5.35 -0.20 0.97
N ILE A 272 -5.20 0.92 0.25
CA ILE A 272 -5.00 2.25 0.87
C ILE A 272 -6.17 2.67 1.74
N ILE A 273 -7.40 2.53 1.25
CA ILE A 273 -8.59 2.91 2.03
C ILE A 273 -8.68 2.04 3.28
N THR A 274 -8.41 0.74 3.16
CA THR A 274 -8.40 -0.18 4.31
C THR A 274 -7.30 0.20 5.30
N MET A 275 -6.11 0.60 4.83
CA MET A 275 -5.05 1.13 5.71
C MET A 275 -5.49 2.39 6.46
N ALA A 276 -6.16 3.32 5.77
CA ALA A 276 -6.71 4.50 6.41
C ALA A 276 -7.76 4.13 7.48
N LEU A 277 -8.63 3.16 7.20
CA LEU A 277 -9.65 2.68 8.15
C LEU A 277 -9.04 1.95 9.36
N VAL A 278 -8.04 1.11 9.14
CA VAL A 278 -7.31 0.39 10.21
C VAL A 278 -6.60 1.40 11.10
N SER A 279 -5.84 2.32 10.50
CA SER A 279 -5.17 3.38 11.25
C SER A 279 -6.16 4.26 11.99
N ALA A 280 -7.32 4.53 11.40
CA ALA A 280 -8.38 5.29 12.06
C ALA A 280 -9.06 4.51 13.22
N ARG A 281 -8.67 3.26 13.47
CA ARG A 281 -9.29 2.32 14.42
C ARG A 281 -10.79 2.10 14.14
N MET A 282 -11.21 2.29 12.88
CA MET A 282 -12.60 2.11 12.43
C MET A 282 -12.92 0.64 12.17
N ILE A 283 -11.92 -0.13 11.72
CA ILE A 283 -12.01 -1.58 11.55
C ILE A 283 -10.92 -2.28 12.38
N PRO A 284 -11.24 -3.42 13.02
CA PRO A 284 -10.32 -4.12 13.92
C PRO A 284 -9.26 -4.93 13.18
N GLU A 285 -9.58 -5.41 11.99
CA GLU A 285 -8.73 -6.27 11.17
C GLU A 285 -8.59 -5.67 9.76
N PRO A 286 -7.48 -5.94 9.05
CA PRO A 286 -7.24 -5.47 7.70
C PRO A 286 -8.08 -6.22 6.64
N VAL A 287 -9.36 -6.47 6.93
CA VAL A 287 -10.32 -7.05 6.00
C VAL A 287 -11.02 -5.93 5.24
N VAL A 288 -10.95 -5.98 3.91
CA VAL A 288 -11.52 -4.94 3.04
C VAL A 288 -13.06 -4.96 3.12
N PRO A 289 -13.71 -3.87 3.58
CA PRO A 289 -15.16 -3.81 3.64
C PRO A 289 -15.81 -3.83 2.25
N LEU A 290 -17.00 -4.44 2.12
CA LEU A 290 -17.72 -4.53 0.84
C LEU A 290 -18.00 -3.16 0.20
N TRP A 291 -18.31 -2.14 1.00
CA TRP A 291 -18.55 -0.79 0.48
C TRP A 291 -17.28 -0.19 -0.15
N VAL A 292 -16.09 -0.51 0.36
CA VAL A 292 -14.80 -0.10 -0.24
C VAL A 292 -14.65 -0.77 -1.60
N VAL A 293 -14.96 -2.07 -1.68
CA VAL A 293 -14.91 -2.85 -2.92
C VAL A 293 -15.80 -2.22 -3.99
N LEU A 294 -17.07 -1.97 -3.65
CA LEU A 294 -18.05 -1.38 -4.57
C LEU A 294 -17.67 0.06 -4.97
N SER A 295 -17.15 0.85 -4.03
CA SER A 295 -16.71 2.23 -4.29
C SER A 295 -15.52 2.26 -5.24
N CYS A 296 -14.49 1.46 -4.99
CA CYS A 296 -13.32 1.35 -5.87
C CYS A 296 -13.71 0.86 -7.27
N ALA A 297 -14.57 -0.16 -7.36
CA ALA A 297 -15.03 -0.68 -8.65
C ALA A 297 -15.80 0.39 -9.45
N THR A 298 -16.72 1.12 -8.79
CA THR A 298 -17.54 2.16 -9.43
C THR A 298 -16.68 3.33 -9.91
N VAL A 299 -15.81 3.85 -9.05
CA VAL A 299 -14.92 4.99 -9.38
C VAL A 299 -13.94 4.61 -10.48
N MET A 300 -13.40 3.39 -10.48
CA MET A 300 -12.50 2.91 -11.52
C MET A 300 -13.22 2.74 -12.87
N ALA A 301 -14.45 2.22 -12.88
CA ALA A 301 -15.27 2.12 -14.08
C ALA A 301 -15.56 3.51 -14.67
N LEU A 302 -15.96 4.47 -13.84
CA LEU A 302 -16.20 5.86 -14.25
C LEU A 302 -14.92 6.57 -14.73
N GLY A 303 -13.81 6.39 -14.02
CA GLY A 303 -12.53 6.99 -14.41
C GLY A 303 -12.02 6.47 -15.75
N THR A 304 -12.18 5.16 -16.00
CA THR A 304 -11.77 4.53 -17.26
C THR A 304 -12.64 4.99 -18.43
N SER A 305 -13.95 5.17 -18.22
CA SER A 305 -14.87 5.60 -19.27
C SER A 305 -14.66 7.05 -19.73
N VAL A 306 -14.23 7.94 -18.82
CA VAL A 306 -14.06 9.38 -19.12
C VAL A 306 -12.61 9.74 -19.49
N GLY A 307 -11.61 9.09 -18.89
CA GLY A 307 -10.22 9.57 -18.88
C GLY A 307 -9.23 8.87 -19.82
N GLY A 308 -9.54 7.68 -20.35
CA GLY A 308 -8.53 6.80 -20.96
C GLY A 308 -7.92 7.27 -22.30
N TRP A 309 -8.59 8.16 -23.02
CA TRP A 309 -8.32 8.40 -24.46
C TRP A 309 -6.89 8.84 -24.79
N ARG A 310 -6.29 9.71 -23.98
CA ARG A 310 -4.92 10.23 -24.23
C ARG A 310 -3.87 9.12 -24.17
N ILE A 311 -3.96 8.25 -23.17
CA ILE A 311 -3.03 7.14 -22.98
C ILE A 311 -3.27 6.07 -24.04
N ILE A 312 -4.52 5.73 -24.33
CA ILE A 312 -4.90 4.77 -25.39
C ILE A 312 -4.32 5.20 -26.73
N LYS A 313 -4.38 6.50 -27.08
CA LYS A 313 -3.81 7.02 -28.33
C LYS A 313 -2.29 6.81 -28.41
N THR A 314 -1.56 7.03 -27.30
CA THR A 314 -0.11 6.76 -27.25
C THR A 314 0.18 5.26 -27.41
N MET A 315 -0.52 4.41 -26.65
CA MET A 315 -0.27 2.96 -26.67
C MET A 315 -0.65 2.30 -28.00
N GLY A 316 -1.77 2.71 -28.61
CA GLY A 316 -2.32 2.05 -29.81
C GLY A 316 -1.72 2.50 -31.14
N HIS A 317 -1.15 3.71 -31.23
CA HIS A 317 -0.66 4.26 -32.51
C HIS A 317 0.83 4.63 -32.50
N LYS A 318 1.42 4.92 -31.33
CA LYS A 318 2.83 5.36 -31.27
C LYS A 318 3.83 4.22 -31.06
N ILE A 319 3.39 3.04 -30.62
CA ILE A 319 4.26 1.89 -30.32
C ILE A 319 4.35 0.92 -31.49
N ILE A 320 3.19 0.43 -31.93
CA ILE A 320 3.02 -0.44 -33.09
C ILE A 320 1.68 -0.09 -33.76
N ARG A 321 1.53 -0.35 -35.06
CA ARG A 321 0.21 -0.30 -35.71
C ARG A 321 -0.54 -1.58 -35.36
N LEU A 322 -1.51 -1.49 -34.44
CA LEU A 322 -2.31 -2.63 -34.01
C LEU A 322 -3.42 -2.93 -35.02
N GLU A 323 -3.37 -4.12 -35.60
CA GLU A 323 -4.52 -4.76 -36.26
C GLU A 323 -5.30 -5.59 -35.21
N PRO A 324 -6.57 -5.96 -35.45
CA PRO A 324 -7.39 -6.65 -34.46
C PRO A 324 -6.77 -7.94 -33.89
N VAL A 325 -6.04 -8.69 -34.72
CA VAL A 325 -5.32 -9.90 -34.28
C VAL A 325 -4.18 -9.59 -33.31
N HIS A 326 -3.50 -8.45 -33.49
CA HIS A 326 -2.44 -8.00 -32.58
C HIS A 326 -3.01 -7.53 -31.25
N GLY A 327 -4.12 -6.80 -31.31
CA GLY A 327 -4.88 -6.38 -30.12
C GLY A 327 -5.33 -7.59 -29.31
N PHE A 328 -5.96 -8.57 -29.97
CA PHE A 328 -6.38 -9.83 -29.33
C PHE A 328 -5.21 -10.55 -28.65
N ALA A 329 -4.09 -10.72 -29.35
CA ALA A 329 -2.93 -11.42 -28.79
C ALA A 329 -2.33 -10.67 -27.59
N ALA A 330 -2.20 -9.34 -27.67
CA ALA A 330 -1.63 -8.53 -26.60
C ALA A 330 -2.54 -8.50 -25.36
N GLU A 331 -3.84 -8.29 -25.55
CA GLU A 331 -4.85 -8.24 -24.48
C GLU A 331 -5.00 -9.60 -23.80
N THR A 332 -5.05 -10.70 -24.57
CA THR A 332 -5.13 -12.06 -24.02
C THR A 332 -3.89 -12.41 -23.21
N SER A 333 -2.70 -12.11 -23.74
CA SER A 333 -1.44 -12.35 -23.02
C SER A 333 -1.38 -11.56 -21.72
N SER A 334 -1.84 -10.30 -21.77
CA SER A 334 -1.88 -9.45 -20.59
C SER A 334 -2.89 -9.93 -19.57
N ALA A 335 -4.08 -10.34 -20.00
CA ALA A 335 -5.11 -10.90 -19.12
C ALA A 335 -4.62 -12.16 -18.41
N ILE A 336 -3.89 -13.04 -19.12
CA ILE A 336 -3.27 -14.23 -18.53
C ILE A 336 -2.27 -13.83 -17.43
N VAL A 337 -1.32 -12.94 -17.74
CA VAL A 337 -0.31 -12.50 -16.77
C VAL A 337 -0.99 -11.86 -15.56
N LEU A 338 -1.91 -10.93 -15.78
CA LEU A 338 -2.62 -10.20 -14.73
C LEU A 338 -3.47 -11.10 -13.85
N PHE A 339 -4.14 -12.10 -14.44
CA PHE A 339 -4.92 -13.06 -13.68
C PHE A 339 -4.02 -13.92 -12.79
N VAL A 340 -2.93 -14.44 -13.33
CA VAL A 340 -1.95 -15.25 -12.59
C VAL A 340 -1.33 -14.43 -11.45
N THR A 341 -0.87 -13.20 -11.72
CA THR A 341 -0.24 -12.36 -10.70
C THR A 341 -1.23 -11.95 -9.62
N SER A 342 -2.49 -11.65 -9.98
CA SER A 342 -3.57 -11.41 -9.01
C SER A 342 -3.85 -12.63 -8.15
N HIS A 343 -3.86 -13.83 -8.73
CA HIS A 343 -4.09 -15.07 -7.99
C HIS A 343 -3.02 -15.29 -6.91
N PHE A 344 -1.76 -14.93 -7.21
CA PHE A 344 -0.66 -14.98 -6.25
C PHE A 344 -0.51 -13.72 -5.39
N GLY A 345 -1.42 -12.74 -5.48
CA GLY A 345 -1.38 -11.50 -4.70
C GLY A 345 -0.17 -10.61 -4.99
N MET A 346 0.48 -10.78 -6.16
CA MET A 346 1.66 -10.02 -6.53
C MET A 346 1.28 -8.68 -7.15
N PRO A 347 1.68 -7.53 -6.58
CA PRO A 347 1.45 -6.24 -7.19
C PRO A 347 2.24 -6.12 -8.50
N VAL A 348 1.52 -5.98 -9.60
CA VAL A 348 2.11 -5.69 -10.90
C VAL A 348 1.52 -4.42 -11.49
N SER A 349 2.19 -3.91 -12.52
CA SER A 349 1.68 -2.80 -13.30
C SER A 349 0.97 -3.31 -14.55
N THR A 350 -0.32 -3.04 -14.63
CA THR A 350 -1.15 -3.31 -15.81
C THR A 350 -0.58 -2.63 -17.06
N THR A 351 -0.18 -1.35 -16.96
CA THR A 351 0.52 -0.62 -18.03
C THR A 351 1.79 -1.32 -18.50
N HIS A 352 2.59 -1.89 -17.60
CA HIS A 352 3.83 -2.58 -17.98
C HIS A 352 3.54 -3.90 -18.66
N VAL A 353 2.61 -4.68 -18.10
CA VAL A 353 2.20 -5.98 -18.66
C VAL A 353 1.69 -5.80 -20.09
N ILE A 354 0.75 -4.88 -20.32
CA ILE A 354 0.21 -4.64 -21.66
C ILE A 354 1.25 -4.07 -22.62
N SER A 355 2.13 -3.17 -22.16
CA SER A 355 3.24 -2.68 -22.99
C SER A 355 4.18 -3.81 -23.39
N GLY A 356 4.56 -4.66 -22.42
CA GLY A 356 5.39 -5.83 -22.65
C GLY A 356 4.76 -6.78 -23.65
N SER A 357 3.47 -7.10 -23.49
CA SER A 357 2.73 -7.92 -24.45
C SER A 357 2.66 -7.31 -25.84
N ILE A 358 2.44 -5.99 -25.97
CA ILE A 358 2.47 -5.30 -27.26
C ILE A 358 3.87 -5.41 -27.90
N PHE A 359 4.94 -5.23 -27.13
CA PHE A 359 6.31 -5.38 -27.62
C PHE A 359 6.60 -6.82 -28.08
N GLY A 360 6.12 -7.82 -27.33
CA GLY A 360 6.25 -9.24 -27.68
C GLY A 360 5.52 -9.60 -28.97
N VAL A 361 4.25 -9.20 -29.07
CA VAL A 361 3.41 -9.36 -30.27
C VAL A 361 4.04 -8.65 -31.48
N GLY A 362 4.61 -7.46 -31.29
CA GLY A 362 5.29 -6.74 -32.37
C GLY A 362 6.56 -7.44 -32.83
N THR A 363 7.36 -7.90 -31.88
CA THR A 363 8.62 -8.58 -32.15
C THR A 363 8.44 -9.91 -32.86
N SER A 364 7.34 -10.63 -32.59
CA SER A 364 7.04 -11.91 -33.26
C SER A 364 6.82 -11.77 -34.77
N LYS A 365 6.48 -10.57 -35.26
CA LYS A 365 6.40 -10.27 -36.70
C LYS A 365 7.79 -9.92 -37.25
N ARG A 366 8.45 -8.93 -36.61
CA ARG A 366 9.82 -8.49 -36.91
C ARG A 366 10.27 -7.50 -35.83
N LEU A 367 11.56 -7.49 -35.51
CA LEU A 367 12.13 -6.54 -34.54
C LEU A 367 11.88 -5.07 -34.92
N SER A 368 11.86 -4.74 -36.21
CA SER A 368 11.61 -3.37 -36.69
C SER A 368 10.14 -2.92 -36.65
N ALA A 369 9.20 -3.81 -36.29
CA ALA A 369 7.79 -3.43 -36.13
C ALA A 369 7.55 -2.62 -34.85
N VAL A 370 8.43 -2.77 -33.86
CA VAL A 370 8.37 -2.02 -32.59
C VAL A 370 9.17 -0.73 -32.74
N ARG A 371 8.58 0.40 -32.35
CA ARG A 371 9.27 1.69 -32.29
C ARG A 371 10.11 1.78 -31.01
N TRP A 372 11.32 1.24 -31.04
CA TRP A 372 12.20 1.12 -29.87
C TRP A 372 12.51 2.45 -29.16
N GLY A 373 12.61 3.58 -29.88
CA GLY A 373 12.79 4.89 -29.24
C GLY A 373 11.62 5.29 -28.33
N VAL A 374 10.39 4.92 -28.69
CA VAL A 374 9.21 5.12 -27.84
C VAL A 374 9.25 4.16 -26.66
N ALA A 375 9.60 2.89 -26.89
CA ALA A 375 9.73 1.90 -25.82
C ALA A 375 10.77 2.31 -24.76
N GLN A 376 11.94 2.80 -25.19
CA GLN A 376 12.97 3.34 -24.30
C GLN A 376 12.46 4.53 -23.49
N SER A 377 11.76 5.47 -24.14
CA SER A 377 11.16 6.63 -23.47
C SER A 377 10.14 6.21 -22.41
N MET A 378 9.38 5.13 -22.66
CA MET A 378 8.44 4.56 -21.69
C MET A 378 9.16 3.95 -20.50
N VAL A 379 10.18 3.12 -20.72
CA VAL A 379 10.98 2.53 -19.64
C VAL A 379 11.62 3.62 -18.77
N MET A 380 12.14 4.69 -19.37
CA MET A 380 12.64 5.85 -18.62
C MET A 380 11.56 6.51 -17.77
N ALA A 381 10.35 6.71 -18.33
CA ALA A 381 9.23 7.24 -17.58
C ALA A 381 8.80 6.33 -16.42
N TRP A 382 8.90 5.00 -16.59
CA TRP A 382 8.59 4.03 -15.55
C TRP A 382 9.57 4.12 -14.38
N VAL A 383 10.87 4.17 -14.67
CA VAL A 383 11.92 4.35 -13.65
C VAL A 383 11.76 5.69 -12.94
N LEU A 384 11.48 6.77 -13.67
CA LEU A 384 11.30 8.12 -13.11
C LEU A 384 10.04 8.24 -12.23
N THR A 385 9.02 7.42 -12.48
CA THR A 385 7.73 7.53 -11.80
C THR A 385 7.85 7.33 -10.28
N LEU A 386 8.68 6.39 -9.83
CA LEU A 386 8.84 6.10 -8.40
C LEU A 386 9.48 7.29 -7.63
N PRO A 387 10.67 7.81 -8.00
CA PRO A 387 11.26 8.94 -7.30
C PRO A 387 10.44 10.22 -7.46
N ALA A 388 9.82 10.46 -8.63
CA ALA A 388 9.04 11.67 -8.84
C ALA A 388 7.76 11.68 -7.99
N ALA A 389 7.01 10.58 -7.94
CA ALA A 389 5.83 10.48 -7.08
C ALA A 389 6.20 10.55 -5.59
N GLY A 390 7.35 9.96 -5.21
CA GLY A 390 7.87 10.06 -3.84
C GLY A 390 8.25 11.49 -3.45
N LEU A 391 8.89 12.24 -4.34
CA LEU A 391 9.20 13.64 -4.10
C LEU A 391 7.93 14.48 -3.92
N VAL A 392 6.92 14.28 -4.78
CA VAL A 392 5.64 15.00 -4.66
C VAL A 392 4.93 14.63 -3.36
N ALA A 393 4.98 13.36 -2.94
CA ALA A 393 4.43 12.93 -1.66
C ALA A 393 5.16 13.57 -0.46
N ALA A 394 6.49 13.64 -0.50
CA ALA A 394 7.28 14.29 0.55
C ALA A 394 6.94 15.79 0.67
N LEU A 395 6.85 16.49 -0.46
CA LEU A 395 6.42 17.90 -0.49
C LEU A 395 4.98 18.07 0.01
N SER A 396 4.09 17.13 -0.34
CA SER A 396 2.70 17.15 0.13
C SER A 396 2.61 16.94 1.64
N TYR A 397 3.44 16.04 2.20
CA TYR A 397 3.50 15.81 3.65
C TYR A 397 3.91 17.07 4.40
N GLU A 398 5.02 17.71 3.98
CA GLU A 398 5.49 18.97 4.57
C GLU A 398 4.41 20.05 4.55
N LEU A 399 3.72 20.21 3.41
CA LEU A 399 2.64 21.17 3.29
C LEU A 399 1.48 20.87 4.25
N LEU A 400 1.07 19.61 4.38
CA LEU A 400 0.00 19.20 5.30
C LEU A 400 0.41 19.42 6.76
N MET A 401 1.67 19.17 7.11
CA MET A 401 2.21 19.42 8.45
C MET A 401 2.24 20.93 8.75
N LEU A 402 2.64 21.77 7.79
CA LEU A 402 2.61 23.23 7.92
C LEU A 402 1.18 23.78 8.10
N MET A 403 0.20 23.14 7.46
CA MET A 403 -1.23 23.44 7.66
C MET A 403 -1.78 22.98 9.02
N GLY A 404 -0.98 22.29 9.84
CA GLY A 404 -1.34 21.86 11.18
C GLY A 404 -2.16 20.56 11.24
N LEU A 405 -2.26 19.80 10.14
CA LEU A 405 -3.05 18.55 10.10
C LEU A 405 -2.42 17.38 10.89
N GLY A 406 -1.16 17.50 11.29
CA GLY A 406 -0.46 16.48 12.09
C GLY A 406 -0.28 16.82 13.57
N ARG A 407 -1.06 17.78 14.11
CA ARG A 407 -1.01 18.21 15.51
C ARG A 407 -2.28 17.85 16.28
#